data_AF-A0A2X2K737-F1
#
_entry.id   AF-A0A2X2K737-F1
#
_cell.length_a   1.000
_cell.length_b   1.000
_cell.length_c   1.000
_cell.angle_alpha   90.00
_cell.angle_beta   90.00
_cell.angle_gamma   90.00
#
_symmetry.space_group_name_H-M   'P 1'
#
loop_
_entity.id
_entity.type
_entity.pdbx_description
1 polymer ?
#
loop_
_entity_poly.entity_id
_entity_poly.type
_entity_poly.pdbx_seq_one_letter_code
_entity_poly.pdbx_strand_id
1 'polypeptide(L)'
;MTQSTDKIDKALINIAKYEVEQDVHNAAEIVGIHLEGPFISENKVGAQHPQYVVRPFIDKIKHFQETANGLIKIMTFAPEVEGAKEALETYKDDIIFFNWSYSGNIRRSS
;
A
#
# COMPACT_ATOMS: atom_id res chain seq x y z
N MET A 1 10.57 -4.23 -5.96
CA MET A 1 11.09 -4.88 -4.73
C MET A 1 9.90 -5.14 -3.83
N THR A 2 9.78 -6.32 -3.22
CA THR A 2 8.68 -6.75 -2.35
C THR A 2 9.37 -7.37 -1.15
N GLN A 3 8.90 -6.99 0.03
CA GLN A 3 9.51 -7.36 1.29
C GLN A 3 8.52 -8.25 2.06
N SER A 4 9.02 -9.05 3.01
CA SER A 4 8.15 -9.88 3.85
C SER A 4 7.17 -9.00 4.64
N THR A 5 5.95 -9.51 4.89
CA THR A 5 4.90 -8.79 5.66
C THR A 5 5.45 -8.21 6.97
N ASP A 6 6.24 -8.97 7.73
CA ASP A 6 6.83 -8.53 8.99
C ASP A 6 7.72 -7.28 8.88
N LYS A 7 8.37 -7.09 7.72
CA LYS A 7 9.21 -5.90 7.49
C LYS A 7 8.36 -4.70 7.11
N ILE A 8 7.26 -4.93 6.38
CA ILE A 8 6.27 -3.89 6.08
C ILE A 8 5.64 -3.42 7.39
N ASP A 9 5.17 -4.34 8.24
CA ASP A 9 4.55 -4.00 9.53
C ASP A 9 5.50 -3.20 10.42
N LYS A 10 6.78 -3.62 10.53
CA LYS A 10 7.79 -2.86 11.27
C LYS A 10 8.00 -1.45 10.73
N ALA A 11 8.01 -1.30 9.40
CA ALA A 11 8.15 0.02 8.78
C ALA A 11 6.93 0.90 9.08
N LEU A 12 5.71 0.36 8.95
CA LEU A 12 4.47 1.08 9.24
C LEU A 12 4.40 1.52 10.71
N ILE A 13 4.73 0.63 11.64
CA ILE A 13 4.77 0.94 13.09
C ILE A 13 5.77 2.06 13.37
N ASN A 14 6.97 2.01 12.76
CA ASN A 14 7.99 3.03 12.97
C ASN A 14 7.54 4.40 12.45
N ILE A 15 6.90 4.44 11.28
CA ILE A 15 6.38 5.68 10.70
C ILE A 15 5.26 6.24 11.56
N ALA A 16 4.29 5.40 11.95
CA ALA A 16 3.17 5.81 12.81
C ALA A 16 3.66 6.31 14.17
N LYS A 17 4.67 5.67 14.76
CA LYS A 17 5.28 6.13 16.01
C LYS A 17 5.97 7.48 15.83
N TYR A 18 6.77 7.64 14.78
CA TYR A 18 7.49 8.88 14.54
C TYR A 18 6.54 10.05 14.23
N GLU A 19 5.43 9.81 13.53
CA GLU A 19 4.44 10.85 13.22
C GLU A 19 3.88 11.52 14.49
N VAL A 20 3.66 10.74 15.56
CA VAL A 20 3.22 11.25 16.87
C VAL A 20 4.34 11.97 17.64
N GLU A 21 5.59 11.53 17.45
CA GLU A 21 6.76 12.01 18.20
C GLU A 21 7.53 13.14 17.47
N GLN A 22 7.19 13.45 16.21
CA GLN A 22 7.98 14.35 15.37
C GLN A 22 7.94 15.80 15.86
N ASP A 23 9.08 16.47 15.73
CA ASP A 23 9.15 17.92 15.89
C ASP A 23 8.61 18.61 14.63
N VAL A 24 7.36 19.05 14.72
CA VAL A 24 6.64 19.73 13.63
C VAL A 24 7.27 21.05 13.15
N HIS A 25 8.25 21.60 13.89
CA HIS A 25 8.91 22.85 13.51
C HIS A 25 10.27 22.65 12.85
N ASN A 26 10.93 21.51 13.06
CA ASN A 26 12.31 21.27 12.60
C ASN A 26 12.48 20.04 11.69
N ALA A 27 11.41 19.29 11.44
CA ALA A 27 11.41 18.13 10.55
C ALA A 27 10.42 18.29 9.39
N ALA A 28 10.59 17.47 8.35
CA ALA A 28 9.58 17.34 7.31
C ALA A 28 8.35 16.61 7.85
N GLU A 29 7.17 17.17 7.63
CA GLU A 29 5.90 16.59 8.05
C GLU A 29 5.57 15.31 7.28
N ILE A 30 5.16 14.27 8.00
CA ILE A 30 4.60 13.06 7.39
C ILE A 30 3.14 13.33 6.99
N VAL A 31 2.94 13.61 5.71
CA VAL A 31 1.59 13.80 5.14
C VAL A 31 0.87 12.48 4.80
N GLY A 32 1.60 11.36 4.83
CA GLY A 32 1.07 10.02 4.58
C GLY A 32 2.09 9.02 4.05
N ILE A 33 1.64 7.79 3.86
CA ILE A 33 2.44 6.65 3.39
C ILE A 33 1.95 6.23 2.00
N HIS A 34 2.91 6.05 1.09
CA HIS A 34 2.70 5.35 -0.16
C HIS A 34 3.22 3.92 -0.03
N LEU A 35 2.31 2.96 -0.02
CA LEU A 35 2.63 1.54 0.04
C LEU A 35 2.73 0.95 -1.38
N GLU A 36 3.96 0.68 -1.83
CA GLU A 36 4.22 0.04 -3.11
C GLU A 36 4.30 -1.49 -3.02
N GLY A 37 3.22 -2.20 -3.35
CA GLY A 37 3.16 -3.66 -3.23
C GLY A 37 2.97 -4.13 -1.78
N PRO A 38 2.63 -5.42 -1.54
CA PRO A 38 3.13 -6.60 -2.26
C PRO A 38 2.25 -7.15 -3.41
N PHE A 39 1.15 -6.50 -3.76
CA PHE A 39 0.16 -6.97 -4.75
C PHE A 39 0.57 -6.74 -6.22
N ILE A 40 1.69 -7.33 -6.63
CA ILE A 40 2.23 -7.22 -7.99
C ILE A 40 1.94 -8.51 -8.77
N SER A 41 1.50 -8.37 -10.03
CA SER A 41 1.20 -9.47 -10.96
C SER A 41 2.39 -10.42 -11.17
N GLU A 42 2.14 -11.74 -11.12
CA GLU A 42 3.11 -12.83 -11.37
C GLU A 42 3.86 -12.69 -12.70
N ASN A 43 3.28 -11.99 -13.68
CA ASN A 43 3.82 -11.86 -15.03
C ASN A 43 4.72 -10.63 -15.26
N LYS A 44 4.94 -9.78 -14.25
CA LYS A 44 5.95 -8.68 -14.28
C LYS A 44 7.02 -8.85 -13.20
N VAL A 45 7.26 -10.09 -12.85
CA VAL A 45 8.25 -10.52 -11.88
C VAL A 45 9.58 -10.65 -12.62
N GLY A 46 10.48 -9.67 -12.41
CA GLY A 46 11.90 -9.87 -12.71
C GLY A 46 12.50 -10.91 -11.73
N ALA A 47 13.49 -10.54 -10.94
CA ALA A 47 14.11 -11.40 -9.93
C ALA A 47 13.29 -11.59 -8.63
N GLN A 48 11.98 -11.84 -8.73
CA GLN A 48 11.14 -12.10 -7.57
C GLN A 48 10.54 -13.51 -7.62
N HIS A 49 10.39 -14.16 -6.48
CA HIS A 49 9.83 -15.50 -6.43
C HIS A 49 8.30 -15.42 -6.59
N PRO A 50 7.67 -16.22 -7.48
CA PRO A 50 6.21 -16.26 -7.68
C PRO A 50 5.39 -16.56 -6.41
N GLN A 51 6.07 -17.05 -5.38
CA GLN A 51 5.51 -17.54 -4.12
C GLN A 51 4.98 -16.42 -3.20
N TYR A 52 5.27 -15.15 -3.52
CA TYR A 52 4.88 -13.98 -2.72
C TYR A 52 3.75 -13.17 -3.33
N VAL A 53 3.12 -13.65 -4.41
CA VAL A 53 1.89 -13.05 -4.94
C VAL A 53 0.74 -13.42 -4.01
N VAL A 54 0.59 -12.61 -2.97
CA VAL A 54 -0.54 -12.69 -2.06
C VAL A 54 -1.71 -12.00 -2.75
N ARG A 55 -2.87 -12.63 -2.79
CA ARG A 55 -4.11 -11.98 -3.24
C ARG A 55 -4.40 -10.76 -2.33
N PRO A 56 -4.87 -9.62 -2.86
CA PRO A 56 -5.37 -8.51 -2.07
C PRO A 56 -6.62 -8.97 -1.33
N PHE A 57 -6.44 -9.32 -0.06
CA PHE A 57 -7.53 -9.55 0.87
C PHE A 57 -7.81 -8.23 1.59
N ILE A 58 -9.07 -7.83 1.64
CA ILE A 58 -9.56 -6.66 2.38
C ILE A 58 -8.96 -6.62 3.79
N ASP A 59 -8.90 -7.79 4.44
CA ASP A 59 -8.32 -7.95 5.78
C ASP A 59 -6.85 -7.54 5.87
N LYS A 60 -6.06 -7.74 4.81
CA LYS A 60 -4.66 -7.27 4.78
C LYS A 60 -4.56 -5.77 4.62
N ILE A 61 -5.41 -5.16 3.79
CA ILE A 61 -5.44 -3.71 3.63
C ILE A 61 -5.87 -3.06 4.93
N LYS A 62 -6.88 -3.64 5.59
CA LYS A 62 -7.31 -3.26 6.94
C LYS A 62 -6.15 -3.34 7.93
N HIS A 63 -5.48 -4.48 8.01
CA HIS A 63 -4.32 -4.68 8.90
C HIS A 63 -3.24 -3.64 8.67
N PHE A 64 -2.87 -3.38 7.40
CA PHE A 64 -1.86 -2.37 7.09
C PHE A 64 -2.33 -0.96 7.45
N GLN A 65 -3.59 -0.62 7.18
CA GLN A 65 -4.12 0.71 7.51
C GLN A 65 -4.20 0.92 9.02
N GLU A 66 -4.60 -0.10 9.79
CA GLU A 66 -4.60 -0.08 11.26
C GLU A 66 -3.17 0.05 11.81
N THR A 67 -2.24 -0.75 11.29
CA THR A 67 -0.81 -0.72 11.67
C THR A 67 -0.17 0.63 11.38
N ALA A 68 -0.58 1.26 10.27
CA ALA A 68 -0.13 2.58 9.86
C ALA A 68 -0.88 3.74 10.53
N ASN A 69 -1.80 3.48 11.46
CA ASN A 69 -2.63 4.50 12.09
C ASN A 69 -3.39 5.39 11.06
N GLY A 70 -3.88 4.80 9.97
CA GLY A 70 -4.61 5.54 8.92
C GLY A 70 -3.74 6.39 7.99
N LEU A 71 -2.41 6.28 8.09
CA LEU A 71 -1.48 7.10 7.31
C LEU A 71 -1.32 6.63 5.86
N ILE A 72 -1.77 5.44 5.47
CA ILE A 72 -1.65 4.99 4.07
C ILE A 72 -2.64 5.78 3.21
N LYS A 73 -2.10 6.60 2.30
CA LYS A 73 -2.88 7.44 1.37
C LYS A 73 -2.81 6.95 -0.06
N ILE A 74 -1.75 6.23 -0.41
CA ILE A 74 -1.55 5.69 -1.75
C ILE A 74 -1.16 4.23 -1.64
N MET A 75 -1.82 3.36 -2.40
CA MET A 75 -1.46 1.95 -2.48
C MET A 75 -1.32 1.52 -3.94
N THR A 76 -0.16 0.95 -4.28
CA THR A 76 0.09 0.40 -5.62
C THR A 76 -0.37 -1.06 -5.68
N PHE A 77 -1.20 -1.38 -6.66
CA PHE A 77 -1.76 -2.72 -6.85
C PHE A 77 -1.99 -3.03 -8.34
N ALA A 78 -2.18 -4.32 -8.63
CA ALA A 78 -2.58 -4.82 -9.94
C ALA A 78 -4.10 -5.06 -9.96
N PRO A 79 -4.90 -4.29 -10.74
CA PRO A 79 -6.37 -4.40 -10.77
C PRO A 79 -6.87 -5.71 -11.37
N GLU A 80 -6.02 -6.42 -12.12
CA GLU A 80 -6.32 -7.74 -12.68
C GLU A 80 -6.32 -8.88 -11.65
N VAL A 81 -5.89 -8.61 -10.41
CA VAL A 81 -5.84 -9.63 -9.35
C VAL A 81 -7.23 -9.83 -8.73
N GLU A 82 -7.58 -11.08 -8.45
CA GLU A 82 -8.83 -11.43 -7.76
C GLU A 82 -8.93 -10.72 -6.39
N GLY A 83 -10.09 -10.12 -6.09
CA GLY A 83 -10.32 -9.31 -4.87
C GLY A 83 -9.95 -7.82 -4.99
N ALA A 84 -9.20 -7.43 -6.02
CA ALA A 84 -8.72 -6.07 -6.20
C ALA A 84 -9.84 -5.04 -6.41
N LYS A 85 -10.91 -5.43 -7.12
CA LYS A 85 -12.09 -4.58 -7.32
C LYS A 85 -12.85 -4.33 -6.01
N GLU A 86 -13.01 -5.35 -5.19
CA GLU A 86 -13.72 -5.25 -3.91
C GLU A 86 -12.95 -4.37 -2.92
N ALA A 87 -11.62 -4.53 -2.87
CA ALA A 87 -10.74 -3.66 -2.11
C ALA A 87 -10.84 -2.19 -2.56
N LEU A 88 -10.86 -1.94 -3.88
CA LEU A 88 -10.99 -0.59 -4.42
C LEU A 88 -12.31 0.04 -4.00
N GLU A 89 -13.44 -0.65 -4.16
CA GLU A 89 -14.75 -0.14 -3.74
C GLU A 89 -14.83 0.12 -2.24
N THR A 90 -14.20 -0.73 -1.42
CA THR A 90 -14.23 -0.61 0.05
C THR A 90 -13.43 0.58 0.56
N TYR A 91 -12.28 0.87 -0.04
CA TYR A 91 -11.32 1.87 0.48
C TYR A 91 -11.16 3.10 -0.42
N LYS A 92 -11.98 3.27 -1.46
CA LYS A 92 -11.89 4.39 -2.43
C LYS A 92 -11.91 5.77 -1.78
N ASP A 93 -12.56 5.91 -0.62
CA ASP A 93 -12.69 7.19 0.08
C ASP A 93 -11.49 7.46 1.01
N ASP A 94 -10.72 6.43 1.37
CA ASP A 94 -9.60 6.52 2.31
C ASP A 94 -8.21 6.41 1.64
N ILE A 95 -8.13 5.64 0.55
CA ILE A 95 -6.86 5.26 -0.11
C ILE A 95 -6.97 5.49 -1.61
N ILE A 96 -5.98 6.18 -2.17
CA ILE A 96 -5.80 6.31 -3.61
C ILE A 96 -5.08 5.06 -4.13
N PHE A 97 -5.77 4.29 -4.96
CA PHE A 97 -5.21 3.09 -5.55
C PHE A 97 -4.48 3.40 -6.88
N PHE A 98 -3.18 3.14 -6.93
CA PHE A 98 -2.33 3.33 -8.10
C PHE A 98 -2.11 2.01 -8.85
N ASN A 99 -2.41 1.99 -10.15
CA ASN A 99 -2.29 0.80 -10.98
C ASN A 99 -0.85 0.59 -11.46
N TRP A 100 -0.25 -0.56 -11.18
CA TRP A 100 1.10 -0.92 -11.64
C TRP A 100 1.17 -1.36 -13.13
N SER A 101 0.04 -1.68 -13.76
CA SER A 101 0.04 -2.35 -15.06
C SER A 101 0.51 -1.47 -16.23
N TYR A 102 0.46 -0.14 -16.14
CA TYR A 102 1.02 0.74 -17.17
C TYR A 102 1.53 2.05 -16.58
N SER A 103 2.73 2.45 -16.99
CA SER A 103 3.11 3.85 -17.01
C SER A 103 2.00 4.66 -17.69
N GLY A 104 1.28 5.48 -16.93
CA GLY A 104 0.61 6.65 -17.51
C GLY A 104 -0.90 6.82 -17.38
N ASN A 105 -1.64 6.14 -16.50
CA ASN A 105 -3.05 6.53 -16.27
C ASN A 105 -3.45 6.50 -14.78
N ILE A 106 -3.45 7.67 -14.15
CA ILE A 106 -4.07 7.92 -12.86
C ILE A 106 -5.59 7.95 -13.10
N ARG A 107 -6.33 6.99 -12.54
CA ARG A 107 -7.78 7.08 -12.45
C ARG A 107 -8.16 7.55 -11.06
N ARG A 108 -8.58 8.81 -10.95
CA ARG A 108 -9.48 9.21 -9.87
C ARG A 108 -10.87 8.70 -10.25
N SER A 109 -11.44 7.79 -9.47
CA SER A 109 -12.88 7.52 -9.57
C SER A 109 -13.60 8.78 -9.10
N SER A 110 -14.26 9.43 -10.05
CA SER A 110 -15.18 10.56 -9.87
C SER A 110 -16.39 10.17 -9.05
#